data_AF-A0A935P7L3-F1
#
_entry.id   AF-A0A935P7L3-F1
#
_cell.length_a   1.000
_cell.length_b   1.000
_cell.length_c   1.000
_cell.angle_alpha   90.00
_cell.angle_beta   90.00
_cell.angle_gamma   90.00
#
_symmetry.space_group_name_H-M   'P 1'
#
loop_
_entity.id
_entity.type
_entity.pdbx_description
1 polymer ?
#
loop_
_entity_poly.entity_id
_entity_poly.type
_entity_poly.pdbx_seq_one_letter_code
_entity_poly.pdbx_strand_id
1 'polypeptide(L)'
;MNRAKQVNPSYPRKPAWAGAILLLIFAAPPAGPRAAESGSSDPVARYLPSDKHLPRHLQGRRHWDYPWPFHLIPRGWTTFDWGKPEIILGNQRARKDGKPKPIGEYGSFQISRYPDLPLPFSWFPIYVAFTTGDGLHFRIGARWDDVDAYTQFPSVAIKRLYIRRGPRPVPPREPHEPEPALSDEEGREDEGDGGQQLDENVKTGPGGVF
;
A
#
# COMPACT_ATOMS: atom_id res chain seq x y z
N MET A 1 16.74 -37.55 30.45
CA MET A 1 15.72 -37.02 29.51
C MET A 1 15.23 -35.68 30.05
N ASN A 2 15.72 -34.55 29.53
CA ASN A 2 15.35 -33.21 30.00
C ASN A 2 14.27 -32.61 29.10
N ARG A 3 13.06 -32.46 29.64
CA ARG A 3 11.90 -31.89 28.97
C ARG A 3 12.02 -30.36 29.02
N ALA A 4 12.43 -29.75 27.91
CA ALA A 4 12.50 -28.30 27.80
C ALA A 4 11.09 -27.70 27.99
N LYS A 5 10.92 -26.85 29.02
CA LYS A 5 9.69 -26.10 29.27
C LYS A 5 9.47 -25.11 28.14
N GLN A 6 8.38 -25.31 27.40
CA GLN A 6 7.92 -24.41 26.35
C GLN A 6 7.43 -23.12 27.03
N VAL A 7 8.22 -22.05 26.95
CA VAL A 7 7.85 -20.74 27.47
C VAL A 7 6.88 -20.11 26.47
N ASN A 8 5.61 -20.03 26.84
CA ASN A 8 4.60 -19.29 26.06
C ASN A 8 4.98 -17.80 26.07
N PRO A 9 5.26 -17.18 24.90
CA PRO A 9 5.52 -15.75 24.87
C PRO A 9 4.20 -15.02 25.15
N SER A 10 4.10 -14.44 26.34
CA SER A 10 3.02 -13.52 26.70
C SER A 10 2.94 -12.41 25.65
N TYR A 11 1.86 -12.39 24.87
CA TYR A 11 1.59 -11.30 23.94
C TYR A 11 1.54 -9.98 24.73
N PRO A 12 2.32 -8.95 24.38
CA PRO A 12 2.23 -7.66 25.05
C PRO A 12 0.81 -7.13 24.83
N ARG A 13 0.09 -6.89 25.93
CA ARG A 13 -1.20 -6.19 25.92
C ARG A 13 -0.98 -4.85 25.19
N LYS A 14 -1.79 -4.60 24.15
CA LYS A 14 -1.69 -3.38 23.34
C LYS A 14 -1.71 -2.16 24.27
N PRO A 15 -0.76 -1.23 24.18
CA PRO A 15 -0.77 -0.03 25.00
C PRO A 15 -2.04 0.79 24.74
N ALA A 16 -2.84 1.02 25.79
CA ALA A 16 -4.10 1.76 25.72
C ALA A 16 -3.95 3.21 25.24
N TRP A 17 -2.74 3.78 25.28
CA TRP A 17 -2.45 5.15 24.83
C TRP A 17 -2.43 5.32 23.30
N ALA A 18 -2.30 4.25 22.51
CA ALA A 18 -2.33 4.34 21.05
C ALA A 18 -3.70 4.77 20.49
N GLY A 19 -4.79 4.57 21.26
CA GLY A 19 -6.14 4.97 20.84
C GLY A 19 -6.40 6.48 20.95
N ALA A 20 -5.77 7.17 21.90
CA ALA A 20 -6.04 8.59 22.17
C ALA A 20 -5.46 9.53 21.10
N ILE A 21 -4.34 9.17 20.47
CA ILE A 21 -3.69 9.99 19.43
C ILE A 21 -4.49 9.99 18.12
N LEU A 22 -5.23 8.92 17.81
CA LEU A 22 -6.08 8.88 16.61
C LEU A 22 -7.28 9.83 16.70
N LEU A 23 -7.80 10.11 17.90
CA LEU A 23 -9.05 10.86 18.07
C LEU A 23 -8.94 12.36 17.74
N LEU A 24 -7.74 12.95 17.83
CA LEU A 24 -7.52 14.39 17.60
C LEU A 24 -7.43 14.77 16.10
N ILE A 25 -7.28 13.80 15.20
CA ILE A 25 -7.12 14.07 13.75
C ILE A 25 -8.46 13.98 12.98
N PHE A 26 -9.51 13.41 13.58
CA PHE A 26 -10.80 13.14 12.91
C PHE A 26 -11.97 14.04 13.36
N ALA A 27 -11.70 15.20 13.97
CA ALA A 27 -12.75 16.16 14.31
C ALA A 27 -13.28 16.86 13.03
N ALA A 28 -14.33 16.26 12.46
CA ALA A 28 -15.22 16.70 11.37
C ALA A 28 -14.77 16.45 9.91
N PRO A 29 -15.53 15.65 9.13
CA PRO A 29 -15.34 15.55 7.68
C PRO A 29 -15.89 16.79 6.97
N PRO A 30 -15.25 17.31 5.91
CA PRO A 30 -15.93 18.22 4.99
C PRO A 30 -17.00 17.41 4.24
N ALA A 31 -18.27 17.75 4.46
CA ALA A 31 -19.35 17.33 3.58
C ALA A 31 -19.15 18.05 2.23
N GLY A 32 -18.56 17.36 1.25
CA GLY A 32 -18.24 17.91 -0.07
C GLY A 32 -18.45 16.90 -1.20
N PRO A 33 -18.81 17.37 -2.41
CA PRO A 33 -19.67 16.65 -3.35
C PRO A 33 -18.95 15.55 -4.16
N ARG A 34 -19.78 14.68 -4.74
CA ARG A 34 -19.41 13.55 -5.61
C ARG A 34 -18.52 13.98 -6.78
N ALA A 35 -17.63 13.04 -7.12
CA ALA A 35 -16.61 13.08 -8.16
C ALA A 35 -17.06 13.70 -9.50
N ALA A 36 -16.44 14.82 -9.86
CA ALA A 36 -16.28 15.27 -11.24
C ALA A 36 -14.89 14.88 -11.77
N GLU A 37 -14.78 14.70 -13.08
CA GLU A 37 -13.73 13.96 -13.78
C GLU A 37 -12.30 14.56 -13.72
N SER A 38 -11.36 13.63 -13.92
CA SER A 38 -9.95 13.76 -14.32
C SER A 38 -9.57 15.06 -15.04
N GLY A 39 -8.63 15.81 -14.47
CA GLY A 39 -8.01 16.99 -15.10
C GLY A 39 -8.00 18.26 -14.25
N SER A 40 -8.32 18.17 -12.96
CA SER A 40 -8.34 19.33 -12.07
C SER A 40 -6.94 19.97 -11.96
N SER A 41 -6.77 21.08 -12.68
CA SER A 41 -5.66 22.02 -12.57
C SER A 41 -5.70 22.83 -11.27
N ASP A 42 -6.49 22.40 -10.27
CA ASP A 42 -6.59 23.08 -8.99
C ASP A 42 -5.41 22.65 -8.11
N PRO A 43 -4.41 23.52 -7.89
CA PRO A 43 -3.25 23.18 -7.08
C PRO A 43 -3.62 22.87 -5.63
N VAL A 44 -4.85 23.20 -5.18
CA VAL A 44 -5.32 22.93 -3.82
C VAL A 44 -5.85 21.51 -3.68
N ALA A 45 -6.36 20.91 -4.76
CA ALA A 45 -7.00 19.60 -4.71
C ALA A 45 -6.08 18.49 -4.17
N ARG A 46 -4.78 18.58 -4.43
CA ARG A 46 -3.76 17.62 -3.95
C ARG A 46 -3.60 17.57 -2.42
N TYR A 47 -4.03 18.62 -1.71
CA TYR A 47 -3.95 18.71 -0.25
C TYR A 47 -5.21 18.20 0.45
N LEU A 48 -6.27 17.92 -0.30
CA LEU A 48 -7.51 17.39 0.23
C LEU A 48 -7.49 15.85 0.18
N PRO A 49 -8.08 15.18 1.17
CA PRO A 49 -8.22 13.74 1.10
C PRO A 49 -9.15 13.37 -0.05
N SER A 50 -8.71 12.46 -0.92
CA SER A 50 -9.53 12.04 -2.07
C SER A 50 -9.27 10.60 -2.47
N ASP A 51 -10.35 9.91 -2.82
CA ASP A 51 -10.29 8.56 -3.39
C ASP A 51 -9.55 8.55 -4.74
N LYS A 52 -9.53 9.68 -5.46
CA LYS A 52 -8.84 9.82 -6.74
C LYS A 52 -7.32 9.67 -6.64
N HIS A 53 -6.75 9.91 -5.45
CA HIS A 53 -5.32 9.75 -5.20
C HIS A 53 -4.94 8.29 -4.96
N LEU A 54 -5.91 7.40 -4.78
CA LEU A 54 -5.66 5.97 -4.67
C LEU A 54 -5.55 5.33 -6.05
N PRO A 55 -4.74 4.26 -6.19
CA PRO A 55 -4.80 3.41 -7.38
C PRO A 55 -6.18 2.80 -7.51
N ARG A 56 -6.64 2.54 -8.75
CA ARG A 56 -7.99 2.03 -9.06
C ARG A 56 -8.41 0.84 -8.21
N HIS A 57 -7.48 -0.05 -7.88
CA HIS A 57 -7.76 -1.25 -7.09
C HIS A 57 -8.03 -0.97 -5.60
N LEU A 58 -7.70 0.21 -5.07
CA LEU A 58 -7.95 0.64 -3.68
C LEU A 58 -9.07 1.67 -3.56
N GLN A 59 -9.54 2.24 -4.67
CA GLN A 59 -10.66 3.17 -4.70
C GLN A 59 -11.94 2.54 -4.15
N GLY A 60 -12.69 3.31 -3.35
CA GLY A 60 -13.91 2.86 -2.68
C GLY A 60 -13.68 1.83 -1.56
N ARG A 61 -12.44 1.44 -1.26
CA ARG A 61 -12.14 0.48 -0.19
C ARG A 61 -12.02 1.16 1.17
N ARG A 62 -12.11 0.36 2.24
CA ARG A 62 -11.95 0.77 3.64
C ARG A 62 -10.60 0.28 4.21
N HIS A 63 -10.19 0.85 5.35
CA HIS A 63 -8.97 0.45 6.05
C HIS A 63 -9.11 -0.89 6.79
N TRP A 64 -8.80 -2.01 6.16
CA TRP A 64 -8.72 -3.29 6.90
C TRP A 64 -7.50 -3.40 7.83
N ASP A 65 -6.55 -2.48 7.71
CA ASP A 65 -5.32 -2.42 8.49
C ASP A 65 -5.46 -1.63 9.80
N TYR A 66 -6.58 -0.93 10.02
CA TYR A 66 -6.81 -0.12 11.22
C TYR A 66 -7.48 -0.92 12.34
N PRO A 67 -7.23 -0.59 13.62
CA PRO A 67 -7.97 -1.18 14.72
C PRO A 67 -9.45 -0.78 14.66
N TRP A 68 -10.34 -1.62 15.19
CA TRP A 68 -11.75 -1.26 15.36
C TRP A 68 -11.90 -0.04 16.29
N PRO A 69 -12.80 0.93 16.00
CA PRO A 69 -13.74 0.99 14.88
C PRO A 69 -13.19 1.67 13.60
N PHE A 70 -11.93 2.11 13.63
CA PHE A 70 -11.32 2.89 12.56
C PHE A 70 -11.14 2.11 11.24
N HIS A 71 -11.35 0.80 11.24
CA HIS A 71 -11.37 0.03 10.00
C HIS A 71 -12.49 0.43 9.03
N LEU A 72 -13.53 1.11 9.53
CA LEU A 72 -14.66 1.56 8.72
C LEU A 72 -14.33 2.83 7.92
N ILE A 73 -13.23 3.50 8.24
CA ILE A 73 -12.81 4.72 7.55
C ILE A 73 -12.49 4.38 6.08
N PRO A 74 -13.13 5.06 5.11
CA PRO A 74 -12.77 4.92 3.70
C PRO A 74 -11.32 5.32 3.46
N ARG A 75 -10.59 4.58 2.61
CA ARG A 75 -9.18 4.89 2.33
C ARG A 75 -9.01 6.29 1.75
N GLY A 76 -9.94 6.73 0.91
CA GLY A 76 -9.92 8.08 0.33
C GLY A 76 -9.95 9.21 1.37
N TRP A 77 -10.43 8.95 2.60
CA TRP A 77 -10.45 9.96 3.68
C TRP A 77 -9.09 10.19 4.33
N THR A 78 -8.13 9.30 4.12
CA THR A 78 -6.79 9.38 4.70
C THR A 78 -5.71 9.44 3.63
N THR A 79 -6.08 9.59 2.36
CA THR A 79 -5.15 9.53 1.23
C THR A 79 -5.03 10.87 0.52
N PHE A 80 -3.79 11.31 0.29
CA PHE A 80 -3.44 12.61 -0.25
C PHE A 80 -2.37 12.50 -1.35
N ASP A 81 -2.26 13.53 -2.17
CA ASP A 81 -1.21 13.68 -3.19
C ASP A 81 -0.19 14.77 -2.81
N TRP A 82 0.40 14.60 -1.63
CA TRP A 82 1.44 15.51 -1.13
C TRP A 82 2.79 15.31 -1.83
N GLY A 83 2.88 14.43 -2.83
CA GLY A 83 4.11 14.10 -3.52
C GLY A 83 5.10 13.32 -2.66
N LYS A 84 6.32 13.21 -3.18
CA LYS A 84 7.39 12.37 -2.60
C LYS A 84 7.99 13.04 -1.36
N PRO A 85 8.16 12.32 -0.24
CA PRO A 85 8.77 12.90 0.95
C PRO A 85 10.29 13.03 0.81
N GLU A 86 10.84 14.00 1.54
CA GLU A 86 12.28 14.23 1.71
C GLU A 86 12.71 13.70 3.08
N ILE A 87 13.73 12.84 3.12
CA ILE A 87 14.32 12.36 4.38
C ILE A 87 15.15 13.49 4.98
N ILE A 88 14.76 13.98 6.15
CA ILE A 88 15.53 14.97 6.91
C ILE A 88 16.65 14.26 7.69
N LEU A 89 16.31 13.13 8.31
CA LEU A 89 17.23 12.37 9.15
C LEU A 89 16.87 10.89 9.08
N GLY A 90 17.87 10.03 8.96
CA GLY A 90 17.67 8.59 9.01
C GLY A 90 18.94 7.86 8.61
N ASN A 91 19.02 6.59 9.00
CA ASN A 91 20.13 5.69 8.68
C ASN A 91 19.73 4.63 7.65
N GLN A 92 18.58 4.80 7.01
CA GLN A 92 18.06 3.83 6.07
C GLN A 92 18.74 3.95 4.70
N ARG A 93 19.05 2.81 4.07
CA ARG A 93 19.60 2.79 2.72
C ARG A 93 18.52 3.24 1.71
N ALA A 94 18.60 4.49 1.24
CA ALA A 94 17.78 4.97 0.14
C ALA A 94 17.92 4.03 -1.07
N ARG A 95 16.84 3.87 -1.86
CA ARG A 95 16.95 3.17 -3.15
C ARG A 95 17.86 3.98 -4.10
N LYS A 96 18.42 3.31 -5.12
CA LYS A 96 19.27 3.95 -6.16
C LYS A 96 18.56 5.09 -6.91
N ASP A 97 17.24 5.11 -6.91
CA ASP A 97 16.38 6.15 -7.51
C ASP A 97 16.02 7.30 -6.52
N GLY A 98 16.72 7.36 -5.38
CA GLY A 98 16.51 8.35 -4.33
C GLY A 98 15.14 8.25 -3.66
N LYS A 99 14.38 7.15 -3.83
CA LYS A 99 13.09 6.97 -3.16
C LYS A 99 13.31 6.47 -1.72
N PRO A 100 12.62 7.07 -0.73
CA PRO A 100 12.63 6.57 0.63
C PRO A 100 12.06 5.15 0.65
N LYS A 101 12.78 4.21 1.27
CA LYS A 101 12.28 2.85 1.45
C LYS A 101 11.29 2.81 2.61
N PRO A 102 10.25 1.96 2.57
CA PRO A 102 9.52 1.63 3.78
C PRO A 102 10.48 1.12 4.87
N ILE A 103 10.38 1.64 6.09
CA ILE A 103 11.19 1.16 7.23
C ILE A 103 10.87 -0.30 7.54
N GLY A 104 11.89 -1.15 7.44
CA GLY A 104 11.82 -2.55 7.81
C GLY A 104 13.16 -3.18 8.22
N GLU A 105 14.25 -2.41 8.17
CA GLU A 105 15.57 -2.89 8.59
C GLU A 105 15.73 -2.76 10.11
N TYR A 106 16.32 -3.75 10.77
CA TYR A 106 16.56 -3.71 12.22
C TYR A 106 17.52 -2.57 12.59
N GLY A 107 17.19 -1.82 13.64
CA GLY A 107 17.97 -0.66 14.07
C GLY A 107 17.86 0.56 13.14
N SER A 108 16.92 0.55 12.20
CA SER A 108 16.74 1.68 11.26
C SER A 108 15.72 2.70 11.76
N PHE A 109 15.91 3.97 11.41
CA PHE A 109 14.97 5.05 11.67
C PHE A 109 14.95 6.06 10.53
N GLN A 110 13.85 6.81 10.44
CA GLN A 110 13.62 7.84 9.42
C GLN A 110 12.70 8.92 10.01
N ILE A 111 13.06 10.15 9.70
CA ILE A 111 12.27 11.35 9.88
C ILE A 111 12.20 12.02 8.51
N SER A 112 11.00 12.29 8.02
CA SER A 112 10.80 12.92 6.72
C SER A 112 9.72 13.99 6.73
N ARG A 113 9.85 14.92 5.79
CA ARG A 113 8.90 16.00 5.50
C ARG A 113 8.37 15.89 4.08
N TYR A 114 7.36 16.69 3.76
CA TYR A 114 6.79 16.79 2.41
C TYR A 114 7.03 18.20 1.88
N PRO A 115 8.06 18.41 1.05
CA PRO A 115 8.47 19.76 0.62
C PRO A 115 7.40 20.46 -0.22
N ASP A 116 6.55 19.68 -0.90
CA ASP A 116 5.47 20.19 -1.75
C ASP A 116 4.26 20.71 -0.96
N LEU A 117 4.22 20.54 0.36
CA LEU A 117 3.14 21.09 1.18
C LEU A 117 3.21 22.62 1.25
N PRO A 118 2.06 23.30 1.48
CA PRO A 118 2.07 24.72 1.74
C PRO A 118 2.84 25.03 3.03
N LEU A 119 3.48 26.20 3.07
CA LEU A 119 4.08 26.72 4.31
C LEU A 119 2.99 26.90 5.37
N PRO A 120 3.29 26.63 6.66
CA PRO A 120 4.58 26.16 7.20
C PRO A 120 4.75 24.63 7.18
N PHE A 121 3.76 23.88 6.70
CA PHE A 121 3.72 22.41 6.79
C PHE A 121 4.88 21.71 6.08
N SER A 122 5.40 22.28 4.99
CA SER A 122 6.58 21.73 4.29
C SER A 122 7.88 21.70 5.11
N TRP A 123 7.93 22.43 6.23
CA TRP A 123 9.10 22.43 7.13
C TRP A 123 8.98 21.41 8.26
N PHE A 124 7.77 20.93 8.55
CA PHE A 124 7.55 20.04 9.68
C PHE A 124 7.92 18.58 9.34
N PRO A 125 8.51 17.84 10.29
CA PRO A 125 8.72 16.41 10.16
C PRO A 125 7.39 15.66 10.36
N ILE A 126 6.58 15.57 9.30
CA ILE A 126 5.24 14.96 9.36
C ILE A 126 5.31 13.43 9.42
N TYR A 127 6.49 12.82 9.23
CA TYR A 127 6.66 11.37 9.34
C TYR A 127 7.84 10.99 10.22
N VAL A 128 7.59 10.07 11.15
CA VAL A 128 8.61 9.47 12.01
C VAL A 128 8.39 7.97 12.09
N ALA A 129 9.44 7.20 11.86
CA ALA A 129 9.41 5.76 12.10
C ALA A 129 10.77 5.24 12.53
N PHE A 130 10.73 4.15 13.31
CA PHE A 130 11.92 3.44 13.75
C PHE A 130 11.64 1.96 13.91
N THR A 131 12.68 1.15 13.80
CA THR A 131 12.68 -0.27 14.10
C THR A 131 13.84 -0.52 15.05
N THR A 132 13.53 -1.05 16.23
CA THR A 132 14.55 -1.40 17.22
C THR A 132 15.37 -2.62 16.78
N GLY A 133 16.52 -2.85 17.42
CA GLY A 133 17.36 -4.03 17.12
C GLY A 133 16.68 -5.37 17.43
N ASP A 134 15.70 -5.39 18.35
CA ASP A 134 14.90 -6.57 18.68
C ASP A 134 13.64 -6.74 17.80
N GLY A 135 13.44 -5.85 16.83
CA GLY A 135 12.38 -5.95 15.82
C GLY A 135 11.07 -5.25 16.16
N LEU A 136 10.99 -4.44 17.20
CA LEU A 136 9.82 -3.60 17.42
C LEU A 136 9.83 -2.45 16.40
N HIS A 137 8.83 -2.41 15.55
CA HIS A 137 8.63 -1.38 14.56
C HIS A 137 7.53 -0.42 15.01
N PHE A 138 7.85 0.86 14.98
CA PHE A 138 6.96 1.96 15.27
C PHE A 138 6.94 2.96 14.11
N ARG A 139 5.76 3.47 13.77
CA ARG A 139 5.55 4.49 12.75
C ARG A 139 4.39 5.38 13.11
N ILE A 140 4.55 6.68 12.89
CA ILE A 140 3.52 7.70 13.03
C ILE A 140 3.65 8.77 11.94
N GLY A 141 2.52 9.33 11.54
CA GLY A 141 2.48 10.49 10.63
C GLY A 141 2.12 10.13 9.20
N ALA A 142 2.66 10.87 8.22
CA ALA A 142 2.29 10.74 6.81
C ALA A 142 3.20 9.77 6.07
N ARG A 143 2.66 8.60 5.73
CA ARG A 143 3.42 7.53 5.07
C ARG A 143 3.22 7.59 3.56
N TRP A 144 4.32 7.75 2.83
CA TRP A 144 4.35 7.57 1.39
C TRP A 144 4.35 6.07 1.03
N ASP A 145 3.51 5.68 0.07
CA ASP A 145 3.55 4.36 -0.56
C ASP A 145 4.38 4.45 -1.85
N ASP A 146 5.54 3.81 -1.89
CA ASP A 146 6.47 3.87 -3.02
C ASP A 146 6.02 3.02 -4.22
N VAL A 147 5.07 2.11 -4.02
CA VAL A 147 4.53 1.23 -5.08
C VAL A 147 3.46 1.96 -5.88
N ASP A 148 2.49 2.55 -5.19
CA ASP A 148 1.31 3.17 -5.81
C ASP A 148 1.37 4.70 -5.84
N ALA A 149 2.43 5.30 -5.30
CA ALA A 149 2.71 6.74 -5.31
C ALA A 149 1.61 7.63 -4.68
N TYR A 150 1.16 7.27 -3.47
CA TYR A 150 0.23 8.10 -2.69
C TYR A 150 0.70 8.30 -1.26
N THR A 151 0.20 9.34 -0.58
CA THR A 151 0.47 9.62 0.84
C THR A 151 -0.72 9.21 1.70
N GLN A 152 -0.49 8.42 2.75
CA GLN A 152 -1.49 8.06 3.76
C GLN A 152 -1.26 8.85 5.05
N PHE A 153 -2.26 9.62 5.50
CA PHE A 153 -2.26 10.37 6.76
C PHE A 153 -3.65 10.37 7.42
N PRO A 154 -3.77 10.13 8.74
CA PRO A 154 -2.70 9.70 9.64
C PRO A 154 -2.39 8.22 9.44
N SER A 155 -1.11 7.85 9.42
CA SER A 155 -0.67 6.46 9.44
C SER A 155 0.02 6.16 10.77
N VAL A 156 -0.49 5.15 11.49
CA VAL A 156 0.09 4.67 12.75
C VAL A 156 0.32 3.17 12.65
N ALA A 157 1.50 2.69 13.03
CA ALA A 157 1.78 1.27 13.12
C ALA A 157 2.69 0.95 14.32
N ILE A 158 2.31 -0.07 15.09
CA ILE A 158 3.13 -0.67 16.13
C ILE A 158 3.08 -2.18 15.93
N LYS A 159 4.19 -2.78 15.51
CA LYS A 159 4.26 -4.22 15.23
C LYS A 159 5.63 -4.79 15.54
N ARG A 160 5.69 -6.07 15.91
CA ARG A 160 6.95 -6.80 16.02
C ARG A 160 7.26 -7.44 14.66
N LEU A 161 8.37 -7.04 14.05
CA LEU A 161 8.94 -7.69 12.89
C LEU A 161 9.57 -9.00 13.33
N TYR A 162 8.96 -10.11 12.91
CA TYR A 162 9.53 -11.43 13.11
C TYR A 162 10.77 -11.55 12.24
N ILE A 163 11.90 -11.88 12.87
CA ILE A 163 13.11 -12.24 12.16
C ILE A 163 12.73 -13.47 11.33
N ARG A 164 12.70 -13.38 10.01
CA ARG A 164 12.89 -14.59 9.19
C ARG A 164 14.33 -15.03 9.45
N ARG A 165 14.56 -15.78 10.54
CA ARG A 165 15.83 -16.44 10.79
C ARG A 165 15.91 -17.57 9.77
N GLY A 166 16.57 -17.30 8.66
CA GLY A 166 16.93 -18.29 7.65
C GLY A 166 15.92 -18.46 6.50
N PRO A 167 16.35 -19.15 5.43
CA PRO A 167 15.44 -19.63 4.40
C PRO A 167 14.32 -20.43 5.08
N ARG A 168 13.08 -20.28 4.60
CA ARG A 168 12.04 -21.24 4.99
C ARG A 168 12.61 -22.63 4.68
N PRO A 169 12.55 -23.60 5.61
CA PRO A 169 12.78 -24.98 5.22
C PRO A 169 11.87 -25.23 4.03
N VAL A 170 12.48 -25.52 2.87
CA VAL A 170 11.73 -25.99 1.72
C VAL A 170 11.06 -27.25 2.26
N PRO A 171 9.72 -27.34 2.27
CA PRO A 171 9.09 -28.61 2.63
C PRO A 171 9.76 -29.67 1.76
N PRO A 172 10.08 -30.87 2.32
CA PRO A 172 10.56 -31.96 1.48
C PRO A 172 9.66 -31.99 0.26
N ARG A 173 10.22 -31.93 -0.95
CA ARG A 173 9.42 -32.21 -2.15
C ARG A 173 8.76 -33.54 -1.84
N GLU A 174 7.43 -33.53 -1.70
CA GLU A 174 6.70 -34.78 -1.71
C GLU A 174 7.21 -35.52 -2.94
N PRO A 175 7.58 -36.81 -2.81
CA PRO A 175 7.95 -37.61 -3.97
C PRO A 175 6.86 -37.33 -5.00
N HIS A 176 7.23 -36.74 -6.13
CA HIS A 176 6.28 -36.56 -7.22
C HIS A 176 5.68 -37.95 -7.41
N GLU A 177 4.40 -38.11 -7.07
CA GLU A 177 3.66 -39.26 -7.54
C GLU A 177 3.90 -39.26 -9.05
N PRO A 178 4.43 -40.35 -9.60
CA PRO A 178 4.66 -40.42 -11.04
C PRO A 178 3.34 -40.02 -11.67
N GLU A 179 3.38 -38.97 -12.51
CA GLU A 179 2.20 -38.56 -13.25
C GLU A 179 1.64 -39.84 -13.89
N PRO A 180 0.33 -40.12 -13.72
CA PRO A 180 -0.28 -41.25 -14.38
C PRO A 180 0.09 -41.10 -15.85
N ALA A 181 0.78 -42.11 -16.38
CA ALA A 181 1.18 -42.13 -17.77
C ALA A 181 -0.05 -41.74 -18.58
N LEU A 182 0.06 -40.61 -19.29
CA LEU A 182 -0.93 -40.18 -20.27
C LEU A 182 -1.10 -41.38 -21.21
N SER A 183 -2.16 -42.13 -20.98
CA SER A 183 -2.61 -43.15 -21.92
C SER A 183 -2.89 -42.39 -23.21
N ASP A 184 -2.20 -42.82 -24.27
CA ASP A 184 -2.38 -42.36 -25.62
C ASP A 184 -3.88 -42.44 -26.00
N GLU A 185 -4.63 -41.35 -25.80
CA GLU A 185 -5.91 -41.18 -26.49
C GLU A 185 -5.60 -40.73 -27.91
N GLU A 186 -5.42 -41.76 -28.74
CA GLU A 186 -5.68 -41.73 -30.17
C GLU A 186 -6.99 -41.01 -30.49
N GLY A 187 -6.92 -40.14 -31.50
CA GLY A 187 -7.95 -40.04 -32.51
C GLY A 187 -9.19 -39.23 -32.15
N ARG A 188 -9.12 -37.93 -32.44
CA ARG A 188 -10.25 -37.29 -33.12
C ARG A 188 -9.79 -36.14 -34.01
N GLU A 189 -9.57 -36.52 -35.26
CA GLU A 189 -9.81 -35.65 -36.41
C GLU A 189 -11.29 -35.23 -36.35
N ASP A 190 -11.56 -33.93 -36.32
CA ASP A 190 -12.79 -33.42 -36.92
C ASP A 190 -12.47 -32.07 -37.54
N GLU A 191 -12.34 -32.14 -38.87
CA GLU A 191 -12.32 -31.03 -39.79
C GLU A 191 -13.63 -30.25 -39.64
N GLY A 192 -13.53 -28.96 -39.38
CA GLY A 192 -14.65 -28.04 -39.31
C GLY A 192 -14.31 -26.76 -40.06
N ASP A 193 -14.06 -26.89 -41.36
CA ASP A 193 -14.10 -25.82 -42.35
C ASP A 193 -15.54 -25.24 -42.41
N GLY A 194 -15.68 -23.92 -42.48
CA GLY A 194 -17.00 -23.31 -42.60
C GLY A 194 -17.10 -21.82 -42.34
N GLY A 195 -16.88 -21.03 -43.40
CA GLY A 195 -17.52 -19.72 -43.64
C GLY A 195 -16.70 -18.50 -43.19
N GLN A 196 -16.18 -17.66 -44.09
CA GLN A 196 -16.91 -16.68 -44.94
C GLN A 196 -17.93 -15.88 -44.12
N GLN A 197 -18.06 -14.55 -44.17
CA GLN A 197 -17.60 -13.53 -45.10
C GLN A 197 -17.87 -12.16 -44.43
N LEU A 198 -17.01 -11.20 -44.73
CA LEU A 198 -17.22 -9.75 -44.89
C LEU A 198 -18.55 -9.14 -44.40
N ASP A 199 -18.43 -8.04 -43.67
CA ASP A 199 -19.15 -6.82 -44.07
C ASP A 199 -18.31 -5.58 -43.72
N GLU A 200 -17.84 -4.94 -44.79
CA GLU A 200 -17.46 -3.55 -44.84
C GLU A 200 -18.71 -2.69 -44.55
N ASN A 201 -18.60 -1.67 -43.70
CA ASN A 201 -19.42 -0.48 -43.91
C ASN A 201 -18.73 0.80 -43.41
N VAL A 202 -18.25 1.54 -44.40
CA VAL A 202 -18.60 2.94 -44.72
C VAL A 202 -18.40 3.97 -43.60
N LYS A 203 -17.40 4.87 -43.70
CA LYS A 203 -17.21 6.06 -44.56
C LYS A 203 -17.67 7.36 -43.87
N THR A 204 -16.77 8.35 -43.98
CA THR A 204 -16.96 9.82 -43.93
C THR A 204 -17.31 10.46 -42.57
N GLY A 205 -16.67 11.56 -42.15
CA GLY A 205 -15.91 12.52 -42.94
C GLY A 205 -15.00 13.46 -42.15
N PRO A 206 -14.30 14.35 -42.87
CA PRO A 206 -13.40 15.35 -42.32
C PRO A 206 -14.12 16.69 -42.12
N GLY A 207 -13.66 17.45 -41.13
CA GLY A 207 -13.99 18.86 -40.93
C GLY A 207 -13.51 19.26 -39.54
N GLY A 208 -12.61 20.22 -39.34
CA GLY A 208 -12.21 21.32 -40.18
C GLY A 208 -12.18 22.56 -39.31
N VAL A 209 -10.98 23.14 -39.15
CA VAL A 209 -10.67 24.58 -39.04
C VAL A 209 -11.54 25.40 -38.08
N PHE A 210 -10.98 25.83 -36.94
CA PHE A 210 -10.44 27.19 -36.70
C PHE A 210 -9.70 27.21 -35.35
#